data_AF-A0A3B4WA18-F1
#
_entry.id   AF-A0A3B4WA18-F1
#
_cell.length_a   1.000
_cell.length_b   1.000
_cell.length_c   1.000
_cell.angle_alpha   90.00
_cell.angle_beta   90.00
_cell.angle_gamma   90.00
#
_symmetry.space_group_name_H-M   'P 1'
#
loop_
_entity.id
_entity.type
_entity.pdbx_description
1 polymer ?
#
loop_
_entity_poly.entity_id
_entity_poly.type
_entity_poly.pdbx_seq_one_letter_code
_entity_poly.pdbx_strand_id
1 'polypeptide(L)' 'MGHNGIALRCGLAFIFLAFHLVFGDVSYSVPEEMKRGSVIGNIAKDLGLDLGRLSARKA' A
#
# COMPACT_ATOMS: atom_id res chain seq x y z
N MET A 1 -0.18 -20.50 -31.92
CA MET A 1 -0.08 -19.03 -31.74
C MET A 1 -1.18 -18.58 -30.77
N GLY A 2 -1.02 -18.83 -29.45
CA GLY A 2 -2.11 -18.63 -28.47
C GLY A 2 -1.66 -18.38 -27.02
N HIS A 3 -0.37 -18.48 -26.71
CA HIS A 3 0.14 -18.34 -25.35
C HIS A 3 0.11 -16.90 -24.83
N ASN A 4 0.21 -15.90 -25.72
CA ASN A 4 0.30 -14.49 -25.35
C ASN A 4 -1.02 -13.95 -24.77
N GLY A 5 -2.16 -14.43 -25.28
CA GLY A 5 -3.49 -14.02 -24.78
C GLY A 5 -3.82 -14.61 -23.41
N ILE A 6 -3.34 -15.83 -23.12
CA ILE A 6 -3.51 -16.49 -21.82
C ILE A 6 -2.67 -15.78 -20.76
N ALA A 7 -1.40 -15.49 -21.09
CA ALA A 7 -0.50 -14.75 -20.19
C ALA A 7 -1.08 -13.36 -19.82
N LEU A 8 -1.62 -12.63 -20.80
CA LEU A 8 -2.25 -11.32 -20.56
C LEU A 8 -3.49 -11.44 -19.66
N ARG A 9 -4.35 -12.43 -19.90
CA ARG A 9 -5.54 -12.68 -19.07
C ARG A 9 -5.18 -13.05 -17.63
N CYS A 10 -4.19 -13.93 -17.44
CA CYS A 10 -3.72 -14.30 -16.12
C CYS A 10 -3.07 -13.12 -15.39
N GLY A 11 -2.28 -12.30 -16.11
CA GLY A 11 -1.69 -11.08 -15.55
C GLY A 11 -2.74 -10.07 -15.10
N LEU A 12 -3.74 -9.80 -15.93
CA LEU A 12 -4.87 -8.94 -15.57
C LEU A 12 -5.63 -9.48 -14.35
N ALA A 13 -5.97 -10.77 -14.34
CA ALA A 13 -6.67 -11.39 -13.22
C ALA A 13 -5.88 -11.30 -11.90
N PHE A 14 -4.56 -11.48 -11.96
CA PHE A 14 -3.67 -11.35 -10.82
C PHE A 14 -3.65 -9.91 -10.27
N ILE A 15 -3.61 -8.91 -11.16
CA ILE A 15 -3.69 -7.50 -10.76
C ILE A 15 -5.02 -7.22 -10.07
N PHE A 16 -6.15 -7.60 -10.67
CA PHE A 16 -7.46 -7.40 -10.07
C PHE A 16 -7.61 -8.09 -8.71
N LEU A 17 -7.10 -9.32 -8.56
CA LEU A 17 -7.07 -10.03 -7.28
C LEU A 17 -6.22 -9.29 -6.23
N ALA A 18 -5.04 -8.82 -6.62
CA ALA A 18 -4.15 -8.07 -5.74
C ALA A 18 -4.80 -6.77 -5.25
N PHE A 19 -5.46 -6.02 -6.12
CA PHE A 19 -6.19 -4.80 -5.75
C PHE A 19 -7.39 -5.09 -4.84
N HIS A 20 -8.09 -6.21 -5.05
CA HIS A 20 -9.22 -6.61 -4.20
C HIS A 20 -8.79 -6.98 -2.77
N LEU A 21 -7.55 -7.43 -2.58
CA LEU A 21 -6.98 -7.75 -1.27
C LEU A 21 -6.51 -6.50 -0.50
N VAL A 22 -6.35 -5.35 -1.18
CA VAL A 22 -5.98 -4.08 -0.54
C VAL A 22 -7.26 -3.40 -0.03
N PHE A 23 -7.83 -3.95 1.04
CA PHE A 23 -8.85 -3.30 1.86
C PHE A 23 -8.17 -2.70 3.10
N GLY A 24 -7.54 -1.54 2.94
CA GLY A 24 -6.93 -0.81 4.04
C GLY A 24 -7.75 0.42 4.39
N ASP A 25 -8.69 0.30 5.33
CA ASP A 25 -9.29 1.48 5.97
C ASP A 25 -8.41 1.88 7.16
N VAL A 26 -7.76 3.05 7.06
CA VAL A 26 -6.93 3.60 8.14
C VAL A 26 -7.54 4.92 8.56
N SER A 27 -8.18 4.91 9.73
CA SER A 27 -8.85 6.06 10.31
C SER A 27 -8.10 6.53 11.57
N TYR A 28 -7.68 7.79 11.59
CA TYR A 28 -7.07 8.44 12.76
C TYR A 28 -8.05 9.46 13.35
N SER A 29 -8.25 9.43 14.67
CA SER A 29 -9.01 10.45 15.40
C SER A 29 -8.07 11.52 15.93
N VAL A 30 -8.35 12.79 15.61
CA VAL A 30 -7.57 13.94 16.07
C VAL A 30 -8.46 14.94 16.82
N PRO A 31 -7.93 15.67 17.81
CA PRO A 31 -8.65 16.76 18.46
C PRO A 31 -8.82 17.95 17.51
N GLU A 32 -9.92 18.71 17.69
CA GLU A 32 -10.28 19.87 16.85
C GLU A 32 -9.16 20.95 16.82
N GLU A 33 -8.50 21.18 17.96
CA GLU A 33 -7.48 22.22 18.11
C GLU A 33 -6.05 21.65 18.14
N MET A 34 -5.58 21.15 16.99
CA MET A 34 -4.16 20.79 16.82
C MET A 34 -3.30 21.98 16.37
N LYS A 35 -2.07 22.07 16.91
CA LYS A 35 -1.07 23.01 16.41
C LYS A 35 -0.67 22.66 14.97
N ARG A 36 -0.43 23.69 14.14
CA ARG A 36 0.09 23.52 12.78
C ARG A 36 1.42 22.78 12.81
N GLY A 37 1.57 21.78 11.96
CA GLY A 37 2.75 20.91 11.92
C GLY A 37 2.72 19.75 12.92
N SER A 38 1.61 19.55 13.65
CA SER A 38 1.46 18.36 14.51
C SER A 38 1.37 17.09 13.68
N VAL A 39 2.08 16.05 14.11
CA VAL A 39 2.02 14.71 13.50
C VAL A 39 0.77 13.99 14.02
N ILE A 40 -0.02 13.45 13.10
CA ILE A 40 -1.30 12.76 13.39
C ILE A 40 -1.07 11.26 13.61
N GLY A 41 -0.21 10.65 12.81
CA GLY A 41 0.07 9.21 12.85
C GLY A 41 1.19 8.84 11.88
N ASN A 42 1.76 7.64 12.07
CA ASN A 42 2.81 7.10 11.20
C ASN A 42 2.27 5.94 10.39
N ILE A 43 1.67 6.25 9.24
CA ILE A 43 1.07 5.26 8.33
C ILE A 43 2.11 4.22 7.86
N ALA A 44 3.37 4.62 7.68
CA ALA A 44 4.42 3.68 7.27
C ALA A 44 4.65 2.60 8.33
N LYS A 45 4.67 2.97 9.61
CA LYS A 45 4.70 1.99 10.70
C LYS A 45 3.44 1.15 10.77
N ASP A 46 2.27 1.77 10.62
CA ASP A 46 0.97 1.10 10.69
C ASP A 46 0.83 -0.01 9.64
N LEU A 47 1.30 0.27 8.41
CA LEU A 47 1.34 -0.67 7.30
C LEU A 47 2.53 -1.64 7.35
N GLY A 48 3.36 -1.59 8.40
CA GLY A 48 4.58 -2.42 8.51
C GLY A 48 5.67 -2.09 7.48
N LEU A 49 5.56 -0.94 6.81
CA LEU A 49 6.52 -0.42 5.85
C LEU A 49 7.67 0.27 6.59
N ASP A 50 8.62 -0.53 7.04
CA ASP A 50 9.86 -0.01 7.63
C ASP A 50 10.78 0.58 6.56
N LEU A 51 10.96 1.89 6.60
CA LEU A 51 11.82 2.63 5.67
C LEU A 51 13.29 2.20 5.77
N GLY A 52 13.76 1.73 6.93
CA GLY A 52 15.11 1.20 7.12
C GLY A 52 15.33 -0.09 6.31
N ARG A 53 14.36 -1.01 6.34
CA ARG A 53 14.35 -2.25 5.55
C ARG A 53 14.17 -1.98 4.06
N LEU A 54 13.35 -1.00 3.69
CA LEU A 54 13.19 -0.59 2.29
C LEU A 54 14.46 0.08 1.74
N SER A 55 15.10 0.95 2.53
CA SER A 55 16.35 1.61 2.15
C SER A 55 17.53 0.62 2.04
N ALA A 56 17.57 -0.39 2.92
CA ALA A 56 18.57 -1.46 2.83
C ALA A 56 18.41 -2.33 1.56
N ARG A 57 17.20 -2.39 0.98
CA ARG A 57 16.94 -3.01 -0.33
C ARG A 57 17.13 -2.02 -1.48
N LYS A 58 18.24 -1.30 -1.48
CA LYS A 58 18.68 -0.53 -2.65
C LYS A 58 18.94 -1.52 -3.79
N ALA A 59 17.99 -1.61 -4.72
CA ALA A 59 18.18 -2.17 -6.05
C ALA A 59 18.97 -1.20 -6.92
#